data_AF-A0A7Y5ZF45-F1
#
_entry.id   AF-A0A7Y5ZF45-F1
#
_cell.length_a   1.000
_cell.length_b   1.000
_cell.length_c   1.000
_cell.angle_alpha   90.00
_cell.angle_beta   90.00
_cell.angle_gamma   90.00
#
_symmetry.space_group_name_H-M   'P 1'
#
loop_
_entity.id
_entity.type
_entity.pdbx_description
1 polymer ?
#
loop_
_entity_poly.entity_id
_entity_poly.type
_entity_poly.pdbx_seq_one_letter_code
_entity_poly.pdbx_strand_id
1 'polypeptide(L)'
;MRSRSRPEWLGGEEEILPAVSTSSLAFQAVLDDLIRTTDLPDLAAPSPPSGDILSPLGARGDKMSPLAAARDADGPPGAGASVPPSGDISSQLASSGDILSPLAGRAGPPPARLRGRGDLTLVVGLGGDAEAAAAVLAASADAGAEVVRVADRRDALAARADGVRRDLPLVAAYALAGPGAVPAVVAELAGIAPDQVWVAVDVSRRPEDTAEWVRAVDAVLAIDAVAATGAAFTSSPDDIHRLGLPVLWLDAPPAG
;
A
#
# COMPACT_ATOMS: atom_id res chain seq x y z
N MET A 1 53.09 39.67 -11.70
CA MET A 1 52.59 39.28 -13.05
C MET A 1 53.13 37.90 -13.39
N ARG A 2 52.20 36.96 -13.54
CA ARG A 2 52.24 35.65 -14.22
C ARG A 2 53.62 35.07 -14.62
N SER A 3 53.90 33.85 -14.14
CA SER A 3 54.20 32.73 -15.05
C SER A 3 53.96 31.38 -14.40
N ARG A 4 53.38 30.50 -15.21
CA ARG A 4 52.86 29.17 -14.91
C ARG A 4 54.01 28.20 -14.65
N SER A 5 53.88 27.35 -13.65
CA SER A 5 54.62 26.08 -13.59
C SER A 5 53.63 24.97 -13.27
N ARG A 6 53.55 24.09 -14.25
CA ARG A 6 52.70 22.91 -14.41
C ARG A 6 53.20 21.83 -13.43
N PRO A 7 52.35 21.19 -12.62
CA PRO A 7 52.78 19.99 -11.90
C PRO A 7 52.88 18.83 -12.89
N GLU A 8 54.06 18.22 -12.88
CA GLU A 8 54.42 16.99 -13.56
C GLU A 8 53.59 15.84 -13.00
N TRP A 9 52.77 15.21 -13.86
CA TRP A 9 52.18 13.91 -13.59
C TRP A 9 52.54 13.01 -14.76
N LEU A 10 53.59 12.22 -14.57
CA LEU A 10 53.92 11.05 -15.38
C LEU A 10 54.44 9.97 -14.43
N GLY A 11 53.80 8.80 -14.50
CA GLY A 11 54.39 7.52 -14.13
C GLY A 11 53.85 6.89 -12.85
N GLY A 12 52.96 5.91 -12.99
CA GLY A 12 52.53 5.05 -11.89
C GLY A 12 51.32 4.18 -12.24
N GLU A 13 51.51 3.30 -13.23
CA GLU A 13 50.92 1.95 -13.32
C GLU A 13 49.39 1.80 -13.36
N GLU A 14 48.92 1.26 -14.49
CA GLU A 14 47.59 0.72 -14.73
C GLU A 14 47.05 -0.05 -13.53
N GLU A 15 46.07 0.54 -12.85
CA GLU A 15 45.11 -0.22 -12.07
C GLU A 15 44.26 -1.01 -13.07
N ILE A 16 44.71 -2.23 -13.36
CA ILE A 16 43.98 -3.23 -14.13
C ILE A 16 42.71 -3.54 -13.33
N LEU A 17 41.63 -2.83 -13.65
CA LEU A 17 40.29 -3.29 -13.31
C LEU A 17 40.15 -4.70 -13.88
N PRO A 18 39.77 -5.72 -13.10
CA PRO A 18 39.53 -7.04 -13.67
C PRO A 18 38.43 -6.88 -14.71
N ALA A 19 38.80 -7.03 -15.99
CA ALA A 19 37.82 -7.21 -17.05
C ALA A 19 36.99 -8.42 -16.64
N VAL A 20 35.75 -8.20 -16.22
CA VAL A 20 34.76 -9.25 -15.99
C VAL A 20 34.44 -9.81 -17.37
N SER A 21 35.29 -10.74 -17.80
CA SER A 21 35.18 -11.42 -19.06
C SER A 21 34.01 -12.39 -18.95
N THR A 22 32.97 -12.16 -19.73
CA THR A 22 31.78 -13.03 -19.84
C THR A 22 32.09 -14.44 -20.37
N SER A 23 33.37 -14.70 -20.71
CA SER A 23 33.89 -16.00 -21.12
C SER A 23 34.49 -16.82 -19.97
N SER A 24 34.43 -16.33 -18.72
CA SER A 24 34.99 -17.03 -17.57
C SER A 24 34.22 -18.30 -17.20
N LEU A 25 34.94 -19.39 -16.96
CA LEU A 25 34.43 -20.71 -16.60
C LEU A 25 33.59 -20.68 -15.29
N ALA A 26 33.86 -19.71 -14.41
CA ALA A 26 33.06 -19.45 -13.21
C ALA A 26 31.65 -18.93 -13.53
N PHE A 27 31.48 -18.13 -14.59
CA PHE A 27 30.18 -17.66 -15.04
C PHE A 27 29.37 -18.78 -15.72
N GLN A 28 30.05 -19.69 -16.43
CA GLN A 28 29.40 -20.89 -16.98
C GLN A 28 28.85 -21.81 -15.88
N ALA A 29 29.56 -21.95 -14.76
CA ALA A 29 29.06 -22.73 -13.62
C ALA A 29 27.78 -22.12 -13.02
N VAL A 30 27.67 -20.78 -12.97
CA VAL A 30 26.47 -20.08 -12.49
C VAL A 30 25.30 -20.24 -13.48
N LEU A 31 25.55 -20.20 -14.79
CA LEU A 31 24.52 -20.44 -15.79
C LEU A 31 24.03 -21.90 -15.80
N ASP A 32 24.93 -22.87 -15.60
CA ASP A 32 24.54 -24.29 -15.53
C ASP A 32 23.71 -24.60 -14.27
N ASP A 33 23.98 -23.91 -13.16
CA ASP A 33 23.19 -24.00 -11.93
C ASP A 33 21.79 -23.37 -12.07
N LEU A 34 21.69 -22.23 -12.77
CA LEU A 34 20.42 -21.55 -13.04
C LEU A 34 19.51 -22.35 -13.99
N ILE A 35 20.09 -23.01 -14.99
CA ILE A 35 19.34 -23.86 -15.93
C ILE A 35 18.82 -25.12 -15.21
N ARG A 36 19.61 -25.70 -14.29
CA ARG A 36 19.16 -26.85 -13.48
C ARG A 36 18.07 -26.53 -12.47
N THR A 37 18.00 -25.30 -11.96
CA THR A 37 16.95 -24.89 -11.02
C THR A 37 15.62 -24.56 -11.69
N THR A 38 15.59 -24.38 -13.01
CA THR A 38 14.38 -23.99 -13.76
C THR A 38 13.61 -25.19 -14.33
N ASP A 39 14.15 -26.40 -14.26
CA ASP A 39 13.51 -27.60 -14.80
C ASP A 39 12.82 -28.43 -13.70
N LEU A 40 11.57 -28.06 -13.38
CA LEU A 40 10.58 -29.02 -12.90
C LEU A 40 9.31 -28.94 -13.78
N PRO A 41 8.73 -30.10 -14.15
CA PRO A 41 7.87 -30.25 -15.32
C PRO A 41 6.39 -29.90 -15.12
N ASP A 42 5.81 -29.56 -16.26
CA ASP A 42 4.40 -29.46 -16.65
C ASP A 42 3.52 -30.65 -16.23
N LEU A 43 2.31 -30.36 -15.73
CA LEU A 43 0.99 -30.96 -16.06
C LEU A 43 0.02 -31.01 -14.88
N ALA A 44 -0.95 -30.08 -14.86
CA ALA A 44 -2.36 -30.39 -14.58
C ALA A 44 -3.25 -29.16 -14.86
N ALA A 45 -3.75 -29.07 -16.09
CA ALA A 45 -4.84 -28.16 -16.43
C ALA A 45 -6.15 -28.62 -15.75
N PRO A 46 -6.89 -27.77 -15.03
CA PRO A 46 -8.25 -28.09 -14.64
C PRO A 46 -9.19 -27.93 -15.86
N SER A 47 -9.86 -29.02 -16.23
CA SER A 47 -10.90 -29.02 -17.26
C SER A 47 -12.08 -28.10 -16.89
N PRO A 48 -12.73 -27.45 -17.87
CA PRO A 48 -13.96 -26.69 -17.61
C PRO A 48 -15.15 -27.62 -17.38
N PRO A 49 -16.07 -27.33 -16.45
CA PRO A 49 -17.35 -28.01 -16.41
C PRO A 49 -18.22 -27.55 -17.60
N SER A 50 -18.46 -28.46 -18.53
CA SER A 50 -19.62 -28.38 -19.44
C SER A 50 -20.89 -28.48 -18.59
N GLY A 51 -21.61 -27.37 -18.47
CA GLY A 51 -22.93 -27.30 -17.86
C GLY A 51 -23.92 -26.75 -18.86
N ASP A 52 -24.72 -27.64 -19.43
CA ASP A 52 -25.81 -27.33 -20.34
C ASP A 52 -26.85 -26.38 -19.73
N ILE A 53 -27.27 -25.47 -20.61
CA ILE A 53 -28.49 -24.68 -20.61
C ILE A 53 -29.74 -25.58 -20.56
N LEU A 54 -30.69 -25.28 -19.63
CA LEU A 54 -32.13 -25.05 -19.88
C LEU A 54 -33.00 -25.24 -18.62
N SER A 55 -33.40 -24.10 -18.05
CA SER A 55 -34.78 -23.72 -17.76
C SER A 55 -35.57 -24.27 -16.55
N PRO A 56 -36.56 -23.46 -16.09
CA PRO A 56 -37.08 -23.45 -14.71
C PRO A 56 -38.50 -24.02 -14.61
N LEU A 57 -38.88 -24.59 -13.47
CA LEU A 57 -40.28 -24.65 -13.04
C LEU A 57 -40.39 -25.25 -11.62
N GLY A 58 -41.20 -24.63 -10.75
CA GLY A 58 -41.87 -25.40 -9.72
C GLY A 58 -41.90 -24.80 -8.32
N ALA A 59 -43.02 -24.11 -8.05
CA ALA A 59 -43.84 -24.28 -6.86
C ALA A 59 -43.22 -23.99 -5.47
N ARG A 60 -43.61 -22.90 -4.80
CA ARG A 60 -44.89 -22.72 -4.08
C ARG A 60 -44.93 -23.57 -2.79
N GLY A 61 -44.92 -22.88 -1.65
CA GLY A 61 -45.72 -23.29 -0.52
C GLY A 61 -45.03 -23.36 0.84
N ASP A 62 -45.22 -22.29 1.61
CA ASP A 62 -46.03 -22.32 2.83
C ASP A 62 -45.45 -22.93 4.15
N LYS A 63 -45.60 -22.10 5.19
CA LYS A 63 -45.92 -22.41 6.61
C LYS A 63 -44.83 -22.55 7.68
N MET A 64 -44.99 -21.62 8.63
CA MET A 64 -45.11 -21.81 10.09
C MET A 64 -43.84 -21.94 10.96
N SER A 65 -43.58 -20.86 11.70
CA SER A 65 -43.14 -20.93 13.11
C SER A 65 -44.15 -21.71 13.97
N PRO A 66 -43.72 -22.31 15.09
CA PRO A 66 -43.96 -21.63 16.37
C PRO A 66 -42.89 -21.79 17.46
N LEU A 67 -42.75 -20.72 18.23
CA LEU A 67 -42.68 -20.60 19.71
C LEU A 67 -42.52 -21.89 20.56
N ALA A 68 -41.51 -21.93 21.45
CA ALA A 68 -41.69 -22.06 22.91
C ALA A 68 -40.38 -22.32 23.70
N ALA A 69 -40.04 -21.34 24.55
CA ALA A 69 -39.79 -21.41 26.00
C ALA A 69 -38.90 -22.50 26.65
N ALA A 70 -37.87 -22.05 27.38
CA ALA A 70 -37.59 -22.32 28.81
C ALA A 70 -36.43 -21.39 29.26
N ARG A 71 -36.66 -20.39 30.13
CA ARG A 71 -36.53 -20.41 31.62
C ARG A 71 -35.10 -20.72 32.10
N ASP A 72 -34.55 -20.16 33.17
CA ASP A 72 -34.70 -18.96 34.03
C ASP A 72 -33.64 -19.21 35.13
N ALA A 73 -32.98 -18.15 35.60
CA ALA A 73 -32.38 -17.93 36.95
C ALA A 73 -31.47 -19.02 37.59
N ASP A 74 -30.32 -18.65 38.18
CA ASP A 74 -30.28 -18.06 39.53
C ASP A 74 -28.85 -17.65 40.01
N GLY A 75 -28.83 -16.50 40.69
CA GLY A 75 -28.05 -15.99 41.84
C GLY A 75 -26.56 -16.31 42.18
N PRO A 76 -25.76 -15.28 42.60
CA PRO A 76 -24.48 -15.37 43.35
C PRO A 76 -24.72 -15.40 44.90
N PRO A 77 -23.76 -15.54 45.86
CA PRO A 77 -22.66 -14.58 46.18
C PRO A 77 -21.40 -15.15 46.92
N GLY A 78 -20.42 -14.28 47.26
CA GLY A 78 -19.69 -14.40 48.55
C GLY A 78 -18.15 -14.29 48.61
N ALA A 79 -17.66 -13.05 48.79
CA ALA A 79 -16.59 -12.53 49.68
C ALA A 79 -15.26 -13.30 49.99
N GLY A 80 -14.15 -12.57 49.92
CA GLY A 80 -12.91 -12.89 50.65
C GLY A 80 -11.74 -11.96 50.31
N ALA A 81 -11.45 -10.99 51.19
CA ALA A 81 -10.38 -10.01 51.06
C ALA A 81 -8.98 -10.57 51.40
N SER A 82 -7.93 -10.06 50.74
CA SER A 82 -6.59 -9.93 51.36
C SER A 82 -5.70 -8.93 50.60
N VAL A 83 -5.14 -7.99 51.36
CA VAL A 83 -4.04 -7.02 51.08
C VAL A 83 -3.04 -7.26 52.23
N PRO A 84 -1.70 -7.34 52.07
CA PRO A 84 -0.76 -6.22 51.76
C PRO A 84 0.61 -6.70 51.16
N PRO A 85 1.77 -5.98 51.29
CA PRO A 85 2.10 -4.55 51.24
C PRO A 85 3.07 -4.18 50.08
N SER A 86 3.34 -2.88 49.96
CA SER A 86 4.26 -2.17 49.06
C SER A 86 5.63 -2.80 48.81
N GLY A 87 6.05 -2.75 47.54
CA GLY A 87 7.44 -2.84 47.10
C GLY A 87 7.64 -1.93 45.88
N ASP A 88 8.45 -0.88 46.05
CA ASP A 88 8.85 0.07 45.04
C ASP A 88 9.42 -0.60 43.78
N ILE A 89 8.82 -0.33 42.62
CA ILE A 89 9.50 -0.33 41.31
C ILE A 89 9.02 0.85 40.46
N SER A 90 9.01 2.06 41.05
CA SER A 90 9.24 3.27 40.27
C SER A 90 10.75 3.40 40.04
N SER A 91 11.13 3.73 38.80
CA SER A 91 12.50 3.95 38.32
C SER A 91 13.23 2.74 37.69
N GLN A 92 12.62 2.13 36.68
CA GLN A 92 13.37 1.72 35.47
C GLN A 92 12.65 2.20 34.20
N LEU A 93 12.61 3.54 34.06
CA LEU A 93 12.51 4.17 32.75
C LEU A 93 13.95 4.33 32.24
N ALA A 94 14.28 3.69 31.12
CA ALA A 94 14.92 4.32 29.96
C ALA A 94 15.52 3.26 29.03
N SER A 95 15.28 3.45 27.73
CA SER A 95 15.82 2.68 26.61
C SER A 95 15.24 1.28 26.39
N SER A 96 13.95 1.25 26.05
CA SER A 96 13.54 0.46 24.89
C SER A 96 12.87 1.44 23.95
N GLY A 97 13.50 1.62 22.79
CA GLY A 97 13.24 2.71 21.87
C GLY A 97 11.76 2.95 21.65
N ASP A 98 11.37 4.20 21.83
CA ASP A 98 10.26 4.82 21.15
C ASP A 98 10.42 4.50 19.66
N ILE A 99 9.80 3.40 19.22
CA ILE A 99 9.47 3.16 17.82
C ILE A 99 8.41 4.21 17.51
N LEU A 100 8.89 5.43 17.31
CA LEU A 100 8.14 6.58 16.84
C LEU A 100 7.26 6.08 15.70
N SER A 101 5.95 6.08 15.93
CA SER A 101 4.97 5.80 14.90
C SER A 101 5.34 6.65 13.68
N PRO A 102 5.69 6.05 12.52
CA PRO A 102 6.27 6.79 11.40
C PRO A 102 5.35 7.92 10.87
N LEU A 103 4.07 7.87 11.24
CA LEU A 103 3.02 8.83 10.88
C LEU A 103 2.95 10.06 11.81
N ALA A 104 3.53 10.00 13.01
CA ALA A 104 3.45 11.09 13.96
C ALA A 104 4.31 12.29 13.50
N GLY A 105 3.66 13.37 13.07
CA GLY A 105 4.33 14.65 12.79
C GLY A 105 4.38 15.08 11.32
N ARG A 106 3.70 14.38 10.40
CA ARG A 106 3.57 14.78 8.98
C ARG A 106 2.38 15.72 8.73
N ALA A 107 1.65 16.13 9.77
CA ALA A 107 0.49 17.02 9.63
C ALA A 107 0.91 18.36 9.00
N GLY A 108 0.35 18.66 7.82
CA GLY A 108 0.69 19.82 7.00
C GLY A 108 -0.23 19.93 5.78
N PRO A 109 -0.04 20.94 4.90
CA PRO A 109 -0.78 21.01 3.66
C PRO A 109 -0.52 19.77 2.80
N PRO A 110 -1.52 19.28 2.03
CA PRO A 110 -1.32 18.17 1.10
C PRO A 110 -0.16 18.45 0.13
N PRO A 111 0.65 17.43 -0.20
CA PRO A 111 1.76 17.59 -1.12
C PRO A 111 1.22 17.97 -2.51
N ALA A 112 2.02 18.76 -3.23
CA ALA A 112 1.72 19.07 -4.61
C ALA A 112 1.69 17.80 -5.45
N ARG A 113 0.83 17.80 -6.48
CA ARG A 113 0.70 16.69 -7.41
C ARG A 113 1.93 16.67 -8.32
N LEU A 114 2.44 15.47 -8.56
CA LEU A 114 3.58 15.28 -9.44
C LEU A 114 3.26 15.75 -10.87
N ARG A 115 4.27 16.36 -11.50
CA ARG A 115 4.17 16.95 -12.84
C ARG A 115 5.28 16.46 -13.77
N GLY A 116 6.22 15.66 -13.26
CA GLY A 116 7.31 15.10 -14.04
C GLY A 116 6.83 14.01 -15.00
N ARG A 117 7.64 13.79 -16.03
CA ARG A 117 7.32 12.87 -17.13
C ARG A 117 7.45 11.45 -16.64
N GLY A 118 6.38 10.68 -16.71
CA GLY A 118 6.35 9.32 -16.18
C GLY A 118 6.56 9.26 -14.66
N ASP A 119 6.31 10.36 -13.95
CA ASP A 119 6.13 10.33 -12.51
C ASP A 119 4.89 9.48 -12.21
N LEU A 120 5.01 8.55 -11.26
CA LEU A 120 3.95 7.62 -10.89
C LEU A 120 3.45 7.93 -9.48
N THR A 121 2.22 8.43 -9.41
CA THR A 121 1.46 8.50 -8.15
C THR A 121 0.65 7.23 -7.96
N LEU A 122 0.84 6.51 -6.85
CA LEU A 122 0.04 5.34 -6.49
C LEU A 122 -1.02 5.73 -5.47
N VAL A 123 -2.27 5.34 -5.74
CA VAL A 123 -3.42 5.55 -4.86
C VAL A 123 -3.87 4.19 -4.34
N VAL A 124 -3.64 3.94 -3.05
CA VAL A 124 -4.02 2.69 -2.39
C VAL A 124 -5.33 2.89 -1.63
N GLY A 125 -6.32 2.05 -1.84
CA GLY A 125 -7.62 2.19 -1.18
C GLY A 125 -8.38 0.88 -1.13
N LEU A 126 -9.49 0.88 -0.40
CA LEU A 126 -10.34 -0.31 -0.27
C LEU A 126 -11.34 -0.39 -1.43
N GLY A 127 -11.28 -1.45 -2.22
CA GLY A 127 -12.19 -1.64 -3.35
C GLY A 127 -12.20 -0.46 -4.33
N GLY A 128 -13.39 0.04 -4.66
CA GLY A 128 -13.58 1.13 -5.64
C GLY A 128 -13.07 2.50 -5.19
N ASP A 129 -12.80 2.70 -3.90
CA ASP A 129 -12.33 3.99 -3.37
C ASP A 129 -10.99 4.40 -3.98
N ALA A 130 -10.11 3.42 -4.23
CA ALA A 130 -8.82 3.64 -4.87
C ALA A 130 -8.97 4.23 -6.28
N GLU A 131 -9.92 3.68 -7.05
CA GLU A 131 -10.17 4.08 -8.44
C GLU A 131 -10.84 5.45 -8.52
N ALA A 132 -11.84 5.68 -7.68
CA ALA A 132 -12.54 6.95 -7.59
C ALA A 132 -11.56 8.08 -7.18
N ALA A 133 -10.74 7.84 -6.16
CA ALA A 133 -9.73 8.80 -5.75
C ALA A 133 -8.67 9.03 -6.83
N ALA A 134 -8.18 7.98 -7.49
CA ALA A 134 -7.22 8.12 -8.60
C ALA A 134 -7.78 8.96 -9.74
N ALA A 135 -9.06 8.79 -10.10
CA ALA A 135 -9.71 9.57 -11.15
C ALA A 135 -9.82 11.06 -10.79
N VAL A 136 -10.29 11.37 -9.58
CA VAL A 136 -10.39 12.76 -9.09
C VAL A 136 -9.00 13.39 -9.02
N LEU A 137 -8.04 12.65 -8.48
CA LEU A 137 -6.66 13.09 -8.40
C LEU A 137 -6.16 13.40 -9.82
N ALA A 138 -6.22 12.45 -10.76
CA ALA A 138 -5.74 12.67 -12.13
C ALA A 138 -6.38 13.90 -12.81
N ALA A 139 -7.70 14.05 -12.67
CA ALA A 139 -8.44 15.19 -13.22
C ALA A 139 -8.03 16.55 -12.60
N SER A 140 -7.62 16.56 -11.33
CA SER A 140 -7.19 17.78 -10.64
C SER A 140 -5.69 18.09 -10.83
N ALA A 141 -4.96 17.29 -11.61
CA ALA A 141 -3.54 17.51 -11.85
C ALA A 141 -3.35 18.48 -13.03
N ASP A 142 -2.74 19.64 -12.80
CA ASP A 142 -2.53 20.67 -13.82
C ASP A 142 -1.74 20.19 -15.05
N ALA A 143 -0.92 19.14 -14.88
CA ALA A 143 -0.11 18.55 -15.94
C ALA A 143 -0.86 17.51 -16.80
N GLY A 144 -2.17 17.30 -16.57
CA GLY A 144 -2.99 16.38 -17.36
C GLY A 144 -2.64 14.91 -17.11
N ALA A 145 -2.60 14.51 -15.84
CA ALA A 145 -2.23 13.14 -15.47
C ALA A 145 -3.22 12.11 -16.00
N GLU A 146 -2.71 10.94 -16.40
CA GLU A 146 -3.54 9.83 -16.88
C GLU A 146 -3.71 8.74 -15.81
N VAL A 147 -4.91 8.19 -15.71
CA VAL A 147 -5.17 7.03 -14.86
C VAL A 147 -4.72 5.76 -15.55
N VAL A 148 -3.83 5.02 -14.91
CA VAL A 148 -3.32 3.72 -15.40
C VAL A 148 -3.61 2.61 -14.41
N ARG A 149 -3.54 1.37 -14.88
CA ARG A 149 -3.59 0.18 -14.02
C ARG A 149 -2.20 -0.40 -13.90
N VAL A 150 -1.80 -0.67 -12.67
CA VAL A 150 -0.51 -1.25 -12.33
C VAL A 150 -0.78 -2.35 -11.31
N ALA A 151 -0.55 -3.60 -11.70
CA ALA A 151 -0.60 -4.71 -10.76
C ALA A 151 0.80 -4.95 -10.17
N ASP A 152 1.85 -4.91 -10.98
CA ASP A 152 3.18 -5.28 -10.52
C ASP A 152 4.29 -4.29 -10.96
N ARG A 153 5.53 -4.64 -10.63
CA ARG A 153 6.72 -3.89 -11.02
C ARG A 153 6.85 -3.72 -12.54
N ARG A 154 6.49 -4.73 -13.32
CA ARG A 154 6.63 -4.71 -14.78
C ARG A 154 5.63 -3.74 -15.39
N ASP A 155 4.39 -3.77 -14.92
CA ASP A 155 3.36 -2.82 -15.32
C ASP A 155 3.76 -1.39 -14.95
N ALA A 156 4.31 -1.19 -13.75
CA ALA A 156 4.80 0.12 -13.30
C ALA A 156 5.88 0.67 -14.25
N LEU A 157 6.86 -0.15 -14.62
CA LEU A 157 7.93 0.24 -15.56
C LEU A 157 7.39 0.53 -16.96
N ALA A 158 6.46 -0.28 -17.45
CA ALA A 158 5.84 -0.08 -18.76
C ALA A 158 5.03 1.22 -18.79
N ALA A 159 4.22 1.46 -17.76
CA ALA A 159 3.43 2.67 -17.60
C ALA A 159 4.34 3.91 -17.55
N ARG A 160 5.37 3.91 -16.70
CA ARG A 160 6.36 5.01 -16.63
C ARG A 160 7.02 5.30 -17.97
N ALA A 161 7.50 4.26 -18.67
CA ALA A 161 8.11 4.42 -19.98
C ALA A 161 7.16 5.05 -21.01
N ASP A 162 5.87 4.72 -20.91
CA ASP A 162 4.83 5.31 -21.73
C ASP A 162 4.48 6.75 -21.33
N GLY A 163 4.39 7.06 -20.04
CA GLY A 163 4.23 8.43 -19.53
C GLY A 163 5.40 9.34 -19.93
N VAL A 164 6.63 8.83 -19.90
CA VAL A 164 7.81 9.55 -20.42
C VAL A 164 7.68 9.83 -21.91
N ARG A 165 7.25 8.85 -22.70
CA ARG A 165 7.06 8.99 -24.15
C ARG A 165 5.97 10.02 -24.49
N ARG A 166 4.92 10.08 -23.67
CA ARG A 166 3.76 10.95 -23.86
C ARG A 166 3.86 12.28 -23.13
N ASP A 167 4.98 12.54 -22.44
CA ASP A 167 5.23 13.78 -21.69
C ASP A 167 4.14 14.08 -20.64
N LEU A 168 3.69 13.04 -19.92
CA LEU A 168 2.62 13.15 -18.93
C LEU A 168 2.95 12.40 -17.63
N PRO A 169 2.44 12.88 -16.48
CA PRO A 169 2.45 12.13 -15.22
C PRO A 169 1.33 11.09 -15.18
N LEU A 170 1.46 10.13 -14.29
CA LEU A 170 0.57 8.96 -14.19
C LEU A 170 0.00 8.83 -12.78
N VAL A 171 -1.25 8.38 -12.69
CA VAL A 171 -1.92 8.02 -11.44
C VAL A 171 -2.39 6.58 -11.53
N ALA A 172 -1.88 5.70 -10.68
CA ALA A 172 -2.31 4.30 -10.61
C ALA A 172 -3.22 4.07 -9.40
N ALA A 173 -4.30 3.31 -9.59
CA ALA A 173 -5.14 2.85 -8.49
C ALA A 173 -4.77 1.41 -8.09
N TYR A 174 -4.59 1.19 -6.80
CA TYR A 174 -4.38 -0.13 -6.20
C TYR A 174 -5.52 -0.45 -5.22
N ALA A 175 -6.41 -1.34 -5.64
CA ALA A 175 -7.58 -1.73 -4.86
C ALA A 175 -7.25 -2.91 -3.95
N LEU A 176 -7.24 -2.66 -2.64
CA LEU A 176 -7.15 -3.69 -1.62
C LEU A 176 -8.49 -4.43 -1.52
N ALA A 177 -8.43 -5.76 -1.45
CA ALA A 177 -9.62 -6.61 -1.27
C ALA A 177 -10.31 -6.40 0.10
N GLY A 178 -9.59 -5.84 1.07
CA GLY A 178 -10.10 -5.50 2.40
C GLY A 178 -9.01 -4.97 3.33
N PRO A 179 -9.36 -4.53 4.56
CA PRO A 179 -8.41 -3.96 5.51
C PRO A 179 -7.26 -4.91 5.88
N GLY A 180 -7.53 -6.21 5.97
CA GLY A 180 -6.53 -7.24 6.27
C GLY A 180 -5.74 -7.75 5.06
N ALA A 181 -5.91 -7.17 3.86
CA ALA A 181 -5.27 -7.68 2.65
C ALA A 181 -3.81 -7.23 2.48
N VAL A 182 -3.39 -6.16 3.17
CA VAL A 182 -2.05 -5.55 3.00
C VAL A 182 -0.90 -6.57 3.15
N PRO A 183 -0.87 -7.46 4.16
CA PRO A 183 0.19 -8.45 4.31
C PRO A 183 0.36 -9.39 3.11
N ALA A 184 -0.73 -9.70 2.40
CA ALA A 184 -0.70 -10.60 1.23
C ALA A 184 -0.09 -9.93 -0.01
N VAL A 185 -0.11 -8.60 -0.08
CA VAL A 185 0.31 -7.82 -1.27
C VAL A 185 1.57 -6.98 -1.03
N VAL A 186 2.25 -7.15 0.11
CA VAL A 186 3.44 -6.36 0.48
C VAL A 186 4.53 -6.41 -0.58
N ALA A 187 4.86 -7.59 -1.08
CA ALA A 187 5.94 -7.76 -2.07
C ALA A 187 5.59 -7.08 -3.41
N GLU A 188 4.31 -7.10 -3.78
CA GLU A 188 3.79 -6.46 -4.98
C GLU A 188 3.83 -4.93 -4.84
N LEU A 189 3.28 -4.39 -3.75
CA LEU A 189 3.31 -2.96 -3.42
C LEU A 189 4.74 -2.39 -3.39
N ALA A 190 5.66 -3.08 -2.71
CA ALA A 190 7.07 -2.69 -2.66
C ALA A 190 7.73 -2.72 -4.05
N GLY A 191 7.31 -3.64 -4.92
CA GLY A 191 7.83 -3.78 -6.28
C GLY A 191 7.45 -2.63 -7.22
N ILE A 192 6.32 -1.95 -7.00
CA ILE A 192 5.82 -0.87 -7.86
C ILE A 192 6.75 0.35 -7.84
N ALA A 193 7.38 0.65 -6.69
CA ALA A 193 8.26 1.80 -6.50
C ALA A 193 7.66 3.14 -7.04
N PRO A 194 6.53 3.58 -6.48
CA PRO A 194 5.92 4.86 -6.86
C PRO A 194 6.75 6.05 -6.40
N ASP A 195 6.61 7.19 -7.08
CA ASP A 195 7.27 8.45 -6.70
C ASP A 195 6.47 9.22 -5.63
N GLN A 196 5.15 8.98 -5.56
CA GLN A 196 4.26 9.54 -4.56
C GLN A 196 3.14 8.56 -4.22
N VAL A 197 2.77 8.47 -2.94
CA VAL A 197 1.79 7.51 -2.42
C VAL A 197 0.66 8.26 -1.71
N TRP A 198 -0.56 7.99 -2.15
CA TRP A 198 -1.78 8.48 -1.54
C TRP A 198 -2.60 7.30 -1.03
N VAL A 199 -3.25 7.46 0.12
CA VAL A 199 -4.26 6.50 0.57
C VAL A 199 -5.67 7.08 0.40
N ALA A 200 -6.53 6.36 -0.30
CA ALA A 200 -7.94 6.70 -0.43
C ALA A 200 -8.71 6.16 0.78
N VAL A 201 -9.37 7.06 1.51
CA VAL A 201 -10.08 6.74 2.75
C VAL A 201 -11.48 7.31 2.72
N ASP A 202 -12.47 6.44 2.84
CA ASP A 202 -13.82 6.82 3.21
C ASP A 202 -13.92 7.05 4.74
N VAL A 203 -14.11 8.31 5.14
CA VAL A 203 -14.17 8.72 6.55
C VAL A 203 -15.46 8.31 7.26
N SER A 204 -16.44 7.77 6.53
CA SER A 204 -17.63 7.17 7.14
C SER A 204 -17.36 5.78 7.75
N ARG A 205 -16.21 5.18 7.41
CA ARG A 205 -15.78 3.89 7.96
C ARG A 205 -15.19 4.05 9.35
N ARG A 206 -15.12 2.92 10.06
CA ARG A 206 -14.58 2.87 11.40
C ARG A 206 -13.11 3.36 11.42
N PRO A 207 -12.77 4.39 12.21
CA PRO A 207 -11.44 4.99 12.17
C PRO A 207 -10.34 4.05 12.69
N GLU A 208 -10.67 3.13 13.61
CA GLU A 208 -9.71 2.14 14.11
C GLU A 208 -9.26 1.18 13.00
N ASP A 209 -10.22 0.63 12.25
CA ASP A 209 -9.95 -0.30 11.15
C ASP A 209 -9.18 0.41 10.04
N THR A 210 -9.53 1.68 9.75
CA THR A 210 -8.81 2.52 8.80
C THR A 210 -7.35 2.72 9.21
N ALA A 211 -7.11 3.08 10.48
CA ALA A 211 -5.77 3.33 10.96
C ALA A 211 -4.90 2.07 10.97
N GLU A 212 -5.47 0.88 11.16
CA GLU A 212 -4.74 -0.38 11.10
C GLU A 212 -4.16 -0.64 9.70
N TRP A 213 -5.00 -0.63 8.66
CA TRP A 213 -4.52 -0.92 7.31
C TRP A 213 -3.65 0.21 6.74
N VAL A 214 -3.93 1.47 7.06
CA VAL A 214 -3.10 2.61 6.63
C VAL A 214 -1.68 2.49 7.22
N ARG A 215 -1.56 2.10 8.51
CA ARG A 215 -0.24 1.83 9.11
C ARG A 215 0.47 0.66 8.44
N ALA A 216 -0.26 -0.39 8.07
CA ALA A 216 0.32 -1.51 7.35
C ALA A 216 0.85 -1.10 5.96
N VAL A 217 0.16 -0.19 5.26
CA VAL A 217 0.65 0.39 4.00
C VAL A 217 1.87 1.28 4.24
N ASP A 218 1.84 2.17 5.24
CA ASP A 218 2.95 3.09 5.57
C ASP A 218 4.24 2.36 5.93
N ALA A 219 4.12 1.16 6.52
CA ALA A 219 5.27 0.30 6.83
C ALA A 219 6.00 -0.23 5.58
N VAL A 220 5.36 -0.23 4.42
CA VAL A 220 5.89 -0.75 3.15
C VAL A 220 6.20 0.38 2.18
N LEU A 221 5.27 1.33 2.07
CA LEU A 221 5.32 2.48 1.18
C LEU A 221 5.10 3.73 2.02
N ALA A 222 6.07 4.62 2.09
CA ALA A 222 5.93 5.87 2.82
C ALA A 222 4.75 6.68 2.25
N ILE A 223 3.70 6.88 3.05
CA ILE A 223 2.49 7.57 2.60
C ILE A 223 2.72 9.08 2.63
N ASP A 224 2.47 9.74 1.50
CA ASP A 224 2.63 11.20 1.41
C ASP A 224 1.37 11.94 1.87
N ALA A 225 0.17 11.40 1.58
CA ALA A 225 -1.10 12.02 1.95
C ALA A 225 -2.30 11.08 1.94
N VAL A 226 -3.39 11.55 2.53
CA VAL A 226 -4.72 10.93 2.52
C VAL A 226 -5.62 11.67 1.54
N ALA A 227 -6.28 10.92 0.66
CA ALA A 227 -7.39 11.37 -0.15
C ALA A 227 -8.71 10.94 0.54
N ALA A 228 -9.36 11.88 1.21
CA ALA A 228 -10.53 11.62 2.03
C ALA A 228 -11.85 11.85 1.27
N THR A 229 -12.79 10.92 1.43
CA THR A 229 -14.16 10.97 0.90
C THR A 229 -15.17 10.60 1.98
N GLY A 230 -16.46 10.82 1.72
CA GLY A 230 -17.55 10.39 2.60
C GLY A 230 -17.79 11.31 3.81
N ALA A 231 -17.29 12.54 3.80
CA ALA A 231 -17.42 13.49 4.91
C ALA A 231 -18.90 13.77 5.27
N ALA A 232 -19.79 13.76 4.28
CA ALA A 232 -21.21 13.99 4.47
C ALA A 232 -21.95 12.86 5.20
N PHE A 233 -21.35 11.67 5.32
CA PHE A 233 -21.98 10.48 5.90
C PHE A 233 -21.56 10.21 7.35
N THR A 234 -20.76 11.10 7.95
CA THR A 234 -20.29 10.97 9.33
C THR A 234 -20.41 12.30 10.07
N SER A 235 -20.68 12.23 11.37
CA SER A 235 -20.67 13.41 12.26
C SER A 235 -19.26 13.75 12.75
N SER A 236 -18.27 12.90 12.50
CA SER A 236 -16.88 13.07 12.97
C SER A 236 -15.86 12.88 11.83
N PRO A 237 -15.96 13.63 10.71
CA PRO A 237 -15.03 13.52 9.59
C PRO A 237 -13.59 13.89 9.98
N ASP A 238 -13.41 14.79 10.95
CA ASP A 238 -12.11 15.28 11.39
C ASP A 238 -11.24 14.23 12.09
N ASP A 239 -11.81 13.09 12.51
CA ASP A 239 -11.05 12.01 13.16
C ASP A 239 -9.96 11.43 12.26
N ILE A 240 -10.06 11.62 10.94
CA ILE A 240 -9.03 11.24 9.97
C ILE A 240 -7.68 11.93 10.24
N HIS A 241 -7.67 13.14 10.82
CA HIS A 241 -6.44 13.87 11.14
C HIS A 241 -5.61 13.17 12.23
N ARG A 242 -6.20 12.25 13.00
CA ARG A 242 -5.48 11.42 13.98
C ARG A 242 -4.48 10.48 13.32
N LEU A 243 -4.59 10.24 12.00
CA LEU A 243 -3.57 9.52 11.22
C LEU A 243 -2.25 10.29 11.13
N GLY A 244 -2.22 11.60 11.43
CA GLY A 244 -0.99 12.40 11.38
C GLY A 244 -0.47 12.69 9.98
N LEU A 245 -1.24 12.37 8.94
CA LEU A 245 -0.95 12.61 7.54
C LEU A 245 -1.64 13.88 7.01
N PRO A 246 -1.08 14.55 5.98
CA PRO A 246 -1.80 15.57 5.23
C PRO A 246 -3.09 15.00 4.62
N VAL A 247 -4.19 15.73 4.71
CA VAL A 247 -5.51 15.29 4.23
C VAL A 247 -6.00 16.22 3.11
N LEU A 248 -6.36 15.62 1.97
CA LEU A 248 -7.07 16.27 0.88
C LEU A 248 -8.49 15.73 0.80
N TRP A 249 -9.47 16.62 0.88
CA TRP A 249 -10.88 16.27 0.74
C TRP A 249 -11.28 16.22 -0.73
N LEU A 250 -11.76 15.07 -1.19
CA LEU A 250 -12.18 14.86 -2.59
C LEU A 250 -13.69 15.10 -2.81
N ASP A 251 -14.49 15.14 -1.74
CA ASP A 251 -15.92 15.45 -1.81
C ASP A 251 -16.20 16.92 -2.14
N ALA A 252 -15.18 17.78 -2.04
CA ALA A 252 -15.29 19.17 -2.46
C ALA A 252 -15.31 19.21 -3.99
N PRO A 253 -16.34 19.82 -4.62
CA PRO A 253 -16.34 19.96 -6.07
C PRO A 253 -15.07 20.71 -6.50
N PRO A 254 -14.42 20.31 -7.62
CA PRO A 254 -13.33 21.09 -8.17
C PRO A 254 -13.87 22.50 -8.41
N ALA A 255 -13.25 23.50 -7.77
CA ALA A 255 -13.59 24.89 -8.03
C ALA A 255 -13.36 25.15 -9.52
N GLY A 256 -14.45 25.28 -10.27
CA GLY A 256 -14.45 25.64 -11.68
C GLY A 256 -14.15 27.11 -11.90
#